data_AF-A0A8S9SLM2-F1
#
_entry.id   AF-A0A8S9SLM2-F1
#
_cell.length_a   1.000
_cell.length_b   1.000
_cell.length_c   1.000
_cell.angle_alpha   90.00
_cell.angle_beta   90.00
_cell.angle_gamma   90.00
#
_symmetry.space_group_name_H-M   'P 1'
#
loop_
_entity.id
_entity.type
_entity.pdbx_description
1 polymer ?
#
loop_
_entity_poly.entity_id
_entity_poly.type
_entity_poly.pdbx_seq_one_letter_code
_entity_poly.pdbx_strand_id
1 'polypeptide(L)'
;MLKDRLGDAETKRIISRAVYLIHIGPNDYFYSLSVNASNFQSKTKDTFVDYGIGNTTTVIEGQLPDFKYSLFDLYTADTETMANPTKHGFKEVKKACCGSGPFWGSRTCGYQEGMSHGYELCDNVSDYMFFDGSHTTEKANQQTAELMWDGPSDLVGPYNLKT
;
A
#
# COMPACT_ATOMS: atom_id res chain seq x y z
N MET A 1 20.35 -2.31 -4.44
CA MET A 1 19.37 -2.86 -5.39
C MET A 1 19.78 -4.27 -5.85
N LEU A 2 18.87 -5.06 -6.44
CA LEU A 2 19.24 -6.39 -6.99
C LEU A 2 20.26 -6.24 -8.13
N LYS A 3 20.07 -5.21 -8.97
CA LYS A 3 21.00 -4.74 -10.00
C LYS A 3 22.43 -4.55 -9.47
N ASP A 4 22.60 -3.88 -8.34
CA ASP A 4 23.94 -3.60 -7.78
C ASP A 4 24.69 -4.86 -7.36
N ARG A 5 23.95 -5.95 -7.07
CA ARG A 5 24.54 -7.23 -6.63
C ARG A 5 24.82 -8.19 -7.79
N LEU A 6 23.95 -8.21 -8.80
CA LEU A 6 23.96 -9.23 -9.86
C LEU A 6 24.32 -8.67 -11.24
N GLY A 7 24.30 -7.34 -11.39
CA GLY A 7 24.43 -6.67 -12.68
C GLY A 7 23.13 -6.70 -13.51
N ASP A 8 23.08 -5.86 -14.53
CA ASP A 8 21.89 -5.62 -15.35
C ASP A 8 21.37 -6.87 -16.05
N ALA A 9 22.26 -7.63 -16.70
CA ALA A 9 21.89 -8.79 -17.50
C ALA A 9 21.24 -9.90 -16.65
N GLU A 10 21.84 -10.20 -15.49
CA GLU A 10 21.35 -11.25 -14.60
C GLU A 10 20.10 -10.81 -13.85
N THR A 11 20.03 -9.55 -13.43
CA THR A 11 18.83 -8.99 -12.77
C THR A 11 17.63 -9.06 -13.71
N LYS A 12 17.80 -8.64 -14.97
CA LYS A 12 16.74 -8.72 -15.99
C LYS A 12 16.32 -10.16 -16.24
N ARG A 13 17.27 -11.10 -16.27
CA ARG A 13 16.99 -12.53 -16.45
C ARG A 13 16.14 -13.08 -15.30
N ILE A 14 16.48 -12.77 -14.05
CA ILE A 14 15.73 -13.23 -12.86
C ILE A 14 14.32 -12.64 -12.84
N ILE A 15 14.21 -11.32 -12.98
CA ILE A 15 12.93 -10.60 -12.92
C ILE A 15 11.99 -11.06 -14.04
N SER A 16 12.49 -11.23 -15.27
CA SER A 16 11.66 -11.71 -16.40
C SER A 16 11.09 -13.13 -16.25
N ARG A 17 11.64 -13.93 -15.32
CA ARG A 17 11.25 -15.33 -15.08
C ARG A 17 10.61 -15.54 -13.71
N ALA A 18 10.48 -14.47 -12.91
CA ALA A 18 9.93 -14.55 -11.57
C ALA A 18 8.41 -14.77 -11.61
N VAL A 19 7.90 -15.47 -10.61
CA VAL A 19 6.48 -15.47 -10.28
C VAL A 19 6.27 -14.42 -9.19
N TYR A 20 5.45 -13.41 -9.49
CA TYR A 20 5.16 -12.33 -8.55
C TYR A 20 3.93 -12.69 -7.71
N LEU A 21 4.11 -12.73 -6.40
CA LEU A 21 3.01 -12.73 -5.45
C LEU A 21 2.96 -11.35 -4.78
N ILE A 22 1.97 -10.54 -5.15
CA ILE A 22 1.75 -9.22 -4.58
C ILE A 22 0.61 -9.35 -3.58
N HIS A 23 0.91 -9.09 -2.30
CA HIS A 23 -0.09 -9.06 -1.24
C HIS A 23 -0.13 -7.65 -0.64
N ILE A 24 -1.15 -6.90 -1.00
CA ILE A 24 -1.44 -5.58 -0.42
C ILE A 24 -2.47 -5.85 0.66
N GLY A 25 -2.05 -5.83 1.94
CA GLY A 25 -2.85 -6.22 3.10
C GLY A 25 -4.26 -5.62 3.07
N PRO A 26 -5.31 -6.40 2.75
CA PRO A 26 -6.63 -5.84 2.46
C PRO A 26 -7.35 -5.30 3.71
N ASN A 27 -6.78 -5.48 4.91
CA ASN A 27 -7.39 -5.13 6.19
C ASN A 27 -6.60 -4.13 7.05
N ASP A 28 -5.33 -3.85 6.74
CA ASP A 28 -4.47 -3.07 7.65
C ASP A 28 -4.79 -1.57 7.64
N TYR A 29 -5.43 -1.08 6.57
CA TYR A 29 -5.79 0.34 6.40
C TYR A 29 -7.26 0.65 6.67
N PHE A 30 -8.11 -0.37 6.83
CA PHE A 30 -9.51 -0.21 7.23
C PHE A 30 -9.62 0.57 8.55
N TYR A 31 -8.57 0.52 9.37
CA TYR A 31 -8.47 1.20 10.66
C TYR A 31 -8.19 2.71 10.56
N SER A 32 -7.52 3.20 9.50
CA SER A 32 -7.15 4.63 9.39
C SER A 32 -8.38 5.55 9.25
N LEU A 33 -9.42 5.06 8.58
CA LEU A 33 -10.69 5.77 8.38
C LEU A 33 -11.74 5.45 9.44
N SER A 34 -11.50 4.46 10.33
CA SER A 34 -12.52 3.96 11.29
C SER A 34 -12.19 4.15 12.76
N VAL A 35 -10.93 4.41 13.16
CA VAL A 35 -10.58 4.71 14.56
C VAL A 35 -9.57 5.83 14.73
N ASN A 36 -9.74 6.53 15.84
CA ASN A 36 -8.85 7.55 16.36
C ASN A 36 -7.38 7.04 16.31
N ALA A 37 -6.53 7.77 15.59
CA ALA A 37 -5.14 7.39 15.26
C ALA A 37 -4.24 7.07 16.48
N SER A 38 -4.69 7.41 17.68
CA SER A 38 -4.01 7.23 18.96
C SER A 38 -3.77 5.75 19.33
N ASN A 39 -4.62 4.82 18.90
CA ASN A 39 -4.55 3.42 19.34
C ASN A 39 -3.46 2.60 18.64
N PHE A 40 -2.90 3.08 17.52
CA PHE A 40 -1.85 2.40 16.77
C PHE A 40 -0.43 2.65 17.33
N GLN A 41 -0.31 3.46 18.39
CA GLN A 41 0.99 3.81 18.98
C GLN A 41 1.57 2.73 19.92
N SER A 42 0.87 1.61 20.17
CA SER A 42 1.30 0.64 21.20
C SER A 42 2.35 -0.38 20.76
N LYS A 43 2.56 -0.59 19.45
CA LYS A 43 3.61 -1.48 18.93
C LYS A 43 4.44 -0.77 17.87
N THR A 44 5.76 -0.92 17.93
CA THR A 44 6.66 -0.37 16.93
C THR A 44 6.46 -1.10 15.60
N LYS A 45 6.61 -0.37 14.48
CA LYS A 45 6.62 -0.92 13.11
C LYS A 45 7.49 -2.18 13.02
N ASP A 46 8.68 -2.13 13.61
CA ASP A 46 9.65 -3.24 13.60
C ASP A 46 9.08 -4.50 14.26
N THR A 47 8.38 -4.37 15.39
CA THR A 47 7.79 -5.53 16.10
C THR A 47 6.67 -6.20 15.28
N PHE A 48 5.91 -5.42 14.50
CA PHE A 48 4.84 -5.95 13.65
C PHE A 48 5.41 -6.65 12.42
N VAL A 49 6.42 -6.05 11.79
CA VAL A 49 7.15 -6.63 10.66
C VAL A 49 7.80 -7.95 11.07
N ASP A 50 8.46 -8.01 12.23
CA ASP A 50 9.09 -9.23 12.73
C ASP A 50 8.08 -10.36 12.97
N TYR A 51 6.92 -10.05 13.55
CA TYR A 51 5.93 -11.06 13.92
C TYR A 51 5.23 -11.68 12.70
N GLY A 52 4.85 -10.86 11.72
CA GLY A 52 4.13 -11.31 10.54
C GLY A 52 5.05 -11.75 9.40
N ILE A 53 5.95 -10.84 9.00
CA ILE A 53 6.78 -11.03 7.81
C ILE A 53 8.04 -11.81 8.18
N GLY A 54 8.74 -11.42 9.25
CA GLY A 54 10.04 -12.00 9.64
C GLY A 54 10.03 -13.52 9.76
N ASN A 55 9.04 -14.08 10.48
CA ASN A 55 8.86 -15.53 10.60
C ASN A 55 8.57 -16.19 9.25
N THR A 56 7.71 -15.59 8.43
CA THR A 56 7.31 -16.13 7.12
C THR A 56 8.48 -16.15 6.15
N THR A 57 9.24 -15.05 6.03
CA THR A 57 10.43 -15.00 5.17
C THR A 57 11.49 -15.99 5.62
N THR A 58 11.73 -16.12 6.93
CA THR A 58 12.72 -17.08 7.46
C THR A 58 12.34 -18.52 7.11
N VAL A 59 11.06 -18.88 7.24
CA VAL A 59 10.57 -20.22 6.89
C VAL A 59 10.70 -20.48 5.39
N ILE A 60 10.30 -19.52 4.54
CA ILE A 60 10.35 -19.69 3.09
C ILE A 60 11.79 -19.75 2.59
N GLU A 61 12.70 -18.92 3.09
CA GLU A 61 14.13 -18.99 2.75
C GLU A 61 14.74 -20.34 3.15
N GLY A 62 14.33 -20.91 4.28
CA GLY A 62 14.75 -22.26 4.69
C GLY A 62 14.23 -23.39 3.79
N GLN A 63 13.08 -23.20 3.15
CA GLN A 63 12.47 -24.18 2.25
C GLN A 63 12.87 -24.00 0.78
N LEU A 64 13.19 -22.77 0.37
CA LEU A 64 13.47 -22.36 -1.00
C LEU A 64 14.78 -21.54 -1.03
N PRO A 65 15.95 -22.19 -1.20
CA PRO A 65 17.26 -21.53 -1.08
C PRO A 65 17.49 -20.35 -2.05
N ASP A 66 16.79 -20.34 -3.19
CA ASP A 66 16.87 -19.29 -4.21
C ASP A 66 15.75 -18.25 -4.12
N PHE A 67 14.86 -18.37 -3.12
CA PHE A 67 13.79 -17.41 -2.91
C PHE A 67 14.36 -16.02 -2.63
N LYS A 68 13.77 -15.02 -3.29
CA LYS A 68 14.06 -13.60 -3.08
C LYS A 68 12.74 -12.91 -2.81
N TYR A 69 12.74 -12.00 -1.85
CA TYR A 69 11.57 -11.21 -1.49
C TYR A 69 11.90 -9.72 -1.49
N SER A 70 10.88 -8.92 -1.72
CA SER A 70 10.92 -7.48 -1.57
C SER A 70 9.74 -7.09 -0.70
N LEU A 71 10.02 -6.33 0.35
CA LEU A 71 9.04 -5.78 1.27
C LEU A 71 8.94 -4.29 0.97
N PHE A 72 7.71 -3.83 0.79
CA PHE A 72 7.39 -2.42 0.64
C PHE A 72 6.64 -1.94 1.89
N ASP A 73 7.16 -0.91 2.53
CA ASP A 73 6.51 -0.28 3.66
C ASP A 73 5.44 0.73 3.22
N LEU A 74 4.28 0.18 2.89
CA LEU A 74 3.10 0.95 2.52
C LEU A 74 2.65 1.93 3.62
N TYR A 75 2.86 1.62 4.90
CA TYR A 75 2.40 2.48 6.00
C TYR A 75 3.15 3.81 6.01
N THR A 76 4.48 3.76 5.85
CA THR A 76 5.30 4.97 5.77
C THR A 76 5.00 5.74 4.48
N ALA A 77 4.78 5.05 3.36
CA ALA A 77 4.41 5.70 2.10
C ALA A 77 3.07 6.46 2.19
N ASP A 78 2.05 5.82 2.77
CA ASP A 78 0.71 6.40 2.89
C ASP A 78 0.68 7.54 3.92
N THR A 79 1.38 7.40 5.05
CA THR A 79 1.44 8.47 6.07
C THR A 79 2.19 9.71 5.56
N GLU A 80 3.26 9.55 4.78
CA GLU A 80 3.92 10.67 4.11
C GLU A 80 3.00 11.35 3.08
N THR A 81 2.23 10.56 2.31
CA THR A 81 1.24 11.07 1.35
C THR A 81 0.15 11.86 2.05
N MET A 82 -0.39 11.36 3.16
CA MET A 82 -1.42 12.04 3.96
C MET A 82 -0.88 13.31 4.65
N ALA A 83 0.40 13.31 5.07
CA ALA A 83 1.04 14.47 5.67
C ALA A 83 1.36 15.56 4.63
N ASN A 84 1.68 15.17 3.39
CA ASN A 84 2.12 16.06 2.32
C ASN A 84 1.28 15.92 1.03
N PRO A 85 -0.06 16.06 1.07
CA PRO A 85 -0.95 15.69 -0.03
C PRO A 85 -0.63 16.41 -1.35
N THR A 86 -0.37 17.72 -1.30
CA THR A 86 -0.04 18.52 -2.49
C THR A 86 1.26 18.08 -3.16
N LYS A 87 2.26 17.62 -2.39
CA LYS A 87 3.52 17.09 -2.93
C LYS A 87 3.28 15.82 -3.76
N HIS A 88 2.30 15.02 -3.35
CA HIS A 88 1.86 13.81 -4.04
C HIS A 88 0.70 14.09 -5.03
N GLY A 89 0.34 15.36 -5.21
CA GLY A 89 -0.67 15.81 -6.15
C GLY A 89 -2.11 15.57 -5.71
N PHE A 90 -2.38 15.21 -4.46
CA PHE A 90 -3.74 15.07 -3.93
C PHE A 90 -4.23 16.38 -3.31
N LYS A 91 -5.54 16.61 -3.39
CA LYS A 91 -6.24 17.70 -2.68
C LYS A 91 -6.95 17.19 -1.43
N GLU A 92 -7.39 15.94 -1.44
CA GLU A 92 -8.13 15.32 -0.34
C GLU A 92 -7.58 13.93 0.00
N VAL A 93 -7.30 13.72 1.29
CA VAL A 93 -6.68 12.49 1.84
C VAL A 93 -7.35 12.01 3.13
N LYS A 94 -8.35 12.74 3.63
CA LYS A 94 -9.12 12.40 4.83
C LYS A 94 -10.52 11.94 4.51
N LYS A 95 -11.02 12.26 3.31
CA LYS A 95 -12.35 11.93 2.83
C LYS A 95 -12.26 11.09 1.56
N ALA A 96 -13.14 10.10 1.40
CA ALA A 96 -13.20 9.29 0.19
C ALA A 96 -13.89 10.03 -0.98
N CYS A 97 -13.65 9.60 -2.21
CA CYS A 97 -14.33 10.14 -3.39
C CYS A 97 -15.79 9.64 -3.48
N CYS A 98 -16.07 8.40 -3.07
CA CYS A 98 -17.36 7.76 -3.17
C CYS A 98 -17.80 7.19 -1.81
N GLY A 99 -18.98 7.60 -1.34
CA GLY A 99 -19.55 7.03 -0.11
C GLY A 99 -20.48 8.00 0.61
N SER A 100 -20.74 7.71 1.88
CA SER A 100 -21.61 8.53 2.73
C SER A 100 -21.18 8.47 4.21
N GLY A 101 -21.87 9.25 5.06
CA GLY A 101 -21.51 9.39 6.47
C GLY A 101 -20.20 10.16 6.70
N PRO A 102 -19.62 10.09 7.91
CA PRO A 102 -18.37 10.76 8.23
C PRO A 102 -17.26 10.37 7.25
N PHE A 103 -16.56 11.39 6.73
CA PHE A 103 -15.46 11.23 5.76
C PHE A 103 -15.81 10.45 4.48
N TRP A 104 -17.10 10.24 4.21
CA TRP A 104 -17.58 9.34 3.14
C TRP A 104 -17.01 7.91 3.25
N GLY A 105 -16.67 7.49 4.47
CA GLY A 105 -16.06 6.18 4.74
C GLY A 105 -17.07 5.03 4.85
N SER A 106 -18.38 5.29 4.80
CA SER A 106 -19.38 4.21 4.85
C SER A 106 -19.32 3.37 3.57
N ARG A 107 -19.48 2.05 3.69
CA ARG A 107 -19.47 1.09 2.57
C ARG A 107 -20.78 1.15 1.75
N THR A 108 -21.11 2.32 1.22
CA THR A 108 -22.32 2.61 0.43
C THR A 108 -22.04 2.80 -1.06
N CYS A 109 -20.77 3.01 -1.44
CA CYS A 109 -20.39 3.09 -2.85
C CYS A 109 -20.74 1.80 -3.60
N GLY A 110 -21.46 1.91 -4.72
CA GLY A 110 -21.84 0.76 -5.56
C GLY A 110 -22.95 -0.14 -4.99
N TYR A 111 -23.47 0.13 -3.78
CA TYR A 111 -24.61 -0.61 -3.23
C TYR A 111 -25.92 -0.05 -3.80
N GLN A 112 -26.62 -0.88 -4.57
CA GLN A 112 -27.88 -0.51 -5.22
C GLN A 112 -29.13 -0.94 -4.42
N GLU A 113 -29.01 -1.81 -3.40
CA GLU A 113 -30.17 -2.34 -2.69
C GLU A 113 -29.96 -2.41 -1.16
N GLY A 114 -30.89 -1.83 -0.40
CA GLY A 114 -31.14 -2.19 1.00
C GLY A 114 -30.69 -1.23 2.09
N MET A 115 -29.90 -0.19 1.80
CA MET A 115 -29.63 0.90 2.74
C MET A 115 -30.24 2.19 2.22
N SER A 116 -31.09 2.82 3.02
CA SER A 116 -31.81 4.07 2.76
C SER A 116 -30.91 5.30 2.61
N HIS A 117 -29.61 5.08 2.42
CA HIS A 117 -28.56 6.08 2.42
C HIS A 117 -27.80 5.92 1.11
N GLY A 118 -28.13 6.79 0.14
CA GLY A 118 -27.35 6.90 -1.09
C GLY A 118 -25.88 7.19 -0.81
N TYR A 119 -25.09 7.25 -1.87
CA TYR A 119 -23.71 7.70 -1.82
C TYR A 119 -23.57 9.02 -2.57
N GLU A 120 -22.58 9.80 -2.17
CA GLU A 120 -22.09 10.93 -2.93
C GLU A 120 -20.85 10.50 -3.73
N LEU A 121 -20.59 11.19 -4.83
CA LEU A 121 -19.42 10.98 -5.69
C LEU A 121 -18.70 12.31 -5.92
N CYS A 122 -17.37 12.28 -5.89
CA CYS A 122 -16.54 13.44 -6.16
C CYS A 122 -16.46 13.77 -7.66
N ASP A 123 -16.23 15.03 -8.01
CA ASP A 123 -16.13 15.47 -9.42
C ASP A 123 -14.86 14.95 -10.13
N ASN A 124 -13.76 14.79 -9.38
CA ASN A 124 -12.47 14.36 -9.93
C ASN A 124 -11.77 13.38 -9.00
N VAL A 125 -11.78 12.10 -9.37
CA VAL A 125 -11.16 11.01 -8.59
C VAL A 125 -9.65 11.22 -8.37
N SER A 126 -8.94 11.89 -9.28
CA SER A 126 -7.49 12.12 -9.18
C SER A 126 -7.11 13.17 -8.14
N ASP A 127 -8.08 13.92 -7.61
CA ASP A 127 -7.86 14.83 -6.48
C ASP A 127 -7.87 14.09 -5.13
N TYR A 128 -8.35 12.84 -5.08
CA TYR A 128 -8.56 12.06 -3.87
C TYR A 128 -7.55 10.90 -3.76
N MET A 129 -7.05 10.65 -2.56
CA MET A 129 -6.24 9.45 -2.27
C MET A 129 -7.12 8.20 -2.14
N PHE A 130 -8.30 8.32 -1.53
CA PHE A 130 -9.23 7.22 -1.29
C PHE A 130 -10.41 7.25 -2.26
N PHE A 131 -10.68 6.12 -2.91
CA PHE A 131 -11.84 5.96 -3.77
C PHE A 131 -13.11 5.77 -2.93
N ASP A 132 -13.09 4.83 -1.98
CA ASP A 132 -14.16 4.59 -1.01
C ASP A 132 -13.57 4.47 0.41
N GLY A 133 -14.38 4.06 1.39
CA GLY A 133 -13.92 3.87 2.77
C GLY A 133 -12.92 2.72 3.00
N SER A 134 -12.45 2.03 1.96
CA SER A 134 -11.56 0.87 2.07
C SER A 134 -10.47 0.81 0.99
N HIS A 135 -10.67 1.44 -0.16
CA HIS A 135 -9.79 1.34 -1.32
C HIS A 135 -9.23 2.70 -1.73
N THR A 136 -7.97 2.71 -2.17
CA THR A 136 -7.31 3.89 -2.73
C THR A 136 -7.69 4.11 -4.20
N THR A 137 -7.49 5.32 -4.72
CA THR A 137 -7.77 5.64 -6.13
C THR A 137 -6.72 5.03 -7.07
N GLU A 138 -7.02 4.99 -8.38
CA GLU A 138 -6.06 4.54 -9.41
C GLU A 138 -4.72 5.29 -9.30
N LYS A 139 -4.77 6.61 -9.13
CA LYS A 139 -3.57 7.44 -8.97
C LYS A 139 -2.72 7.04 -7.76
N ALA A 140 -3.37 6.81 -6.62
CA ALA A 140 -2.67 6.36 -5.42
C ALA A 140 -2.04 4.97 -5.64
N ASN A 141 -2.80 4.02 -6.22
CA ASN A 141 -2.27 2.70 -6.56
C ASN A 141 -1.10 2.77 -7.55
N GLN A 142 -1.14 3.67 -8.54
CA GLN A 142 -0.03 3.89 -9.46
C GLN A 142 1.22 4.38 -8.73
N GLN A 143 1.09 5.39 -7.87
CA GLN A 143 2.23 5.90 -7.08
C GLN A 143 2.81 4.82 -6.16
N THR A 144 1.95 4.02 -5.53
CA THR A 144 2.38 2.86 -4.75
C THR A 144 3.14 1.85 -5.60
N ALA A 145 2.65 1.51 -6.80
CA ALA A 145 3.33 0.57 -7.69
C ALA A 145 4.69 1.08 -8.16
N GLU A 146 4.81 2.38 -8.46
CA GLU A 146 6.07 3.04 -8.80
C GLU A 146 7.07 2.96 -7.63
N LEU A 147 6.61 3.19 -6.40
CA LEU A 147 7.43 3.04 -5.20
C LEU A 147 7.82 1.59 -4.94
N MET A 148 6.93 0.62 -5.14
CA MET A 148 7.30 -0.80 -5.04
C MET A 148 8.37 -1.19 -6.06
N TRP A 149 8.35 -0.57 -7.24
CA TRP A 149 9.30 -0.85 -8.31
C TRP A 149 10.66 -0.17 -8.12
N ASP A 150 10.69 1.10 -7.72
CA ASP A 150 11.88 1.97 -7.69
C ASP A 150 12.02 2.79 -6.40
N GLY A 151 11.36 2.38 -5.32
CA GLY A 151 11.38 3.10 -4.05
C GLY A 151 12.76 3.10 -3.38
N PRO A 152 13.02 4.11 -2.52
CA PRO A 152 14.27 4.19 -1.77
C PRO A 152 14.41 3.02 -0.77
N SER A 153 15.64 2.72 -0.34
CA SER A 153 15.96 1.51 0.43
C SER A 153 15.40 1.47 1.85
N ASP A 154 14.98 2.61 2.38
CA ASP A 154 14.24 2.75 3.64
C ASP A 154 12.76 2.36 3.51
N LEU A 155 12.24 2.33 2.27
CA LEU A 155 10.85 2.01 1.95
C LEU A 155 10.71 0.63 1.27
N VAL A 156 11.70 0.22 0.49
CA VAL A 156 11.73 -1.06 -0.22
C VAL A 156 13.01 -1.83 0.09
N GLY A 157 12.88 -3.05 0.62
CA GLY A 157 14.04 -3.88 0.92
C GLY A 157 13.70 -5.36 1.12
N PRO A 158 14.69 -6.26 1.14
CA PRO A 158 16.12 -6.02 0.94
C PRO A 158 16.52 -5.83 -0.54
N TYR A 159 15.61 -6.13 -1.48
CA TYR A 159 15.83 -5.96 -2.91
C TYR A 159 14.79 -5.00 -3.50
N ASN A 160 15.26 -4.05 -4.30
CA ASN A 160 14.42 -3.24 -5.17
C ASN A 160 14.34 -3.91 -6.56
N LEU A 161 13.18 -3.80 -7.22
CA LEU A 161 12.86 -4.51 -8.47
C LEU A 161 13.35 -3.79 -9.74
N LYS A 162 13.77 -2.53 -9.65
CA LYS A 162 14.31 -1.81 -10.80
C LYS A 162 15.59 -2.47 -11.31
N THR A 163 15.59 -2.72 -12.62
CA THR A 163 16.71 -3.24 -13.41
C THR A 163 17.45 -2.14 -14.13
#